data_AF-A0A9E5JDU4-F1
#
_entry.id   AF-A0A9E5JDU4-F1
#
_cell.length_a   1.000
_cell.length_b   1.000
_cell.length_c   1.000
_cell.angle_alpha   90.00
_cell.angle_beta   90.00
_cell.angle_gamma   90.00
#
_symmetry.space_group_name_H-M   'P 1'
#
loop_
_entity.id
_entity.type
_entity.pdbx_description
1 polymer ?
#
loop_
_entity_poly.entity_id
_entity_poly.type
_entity_poly.pdbx_seq_one_letter_code
_entity_poly.pdbx_strand_id
1 'polypeptide(L)'
;MHQPIVGSVEAIDRLRKAGHRVLFVTNNSFSTLAKQEAALAKIGIQAEGDVCTSAGAAALLLAPGERVLVAGGLGIVEAVEAAGAIVVARTDDAMSDTEFSALATKVDTVVAGYHNTFDYRGLTRAVAPILAGARLIGTNDDPTYPTPAGLIPGGGSILAAIAKAGGVRPIIAGKPFASMGQLVRICATRWCEVRANALGSERVARRPHCCTRWSVR
;
A
#
# COMPACT_ATOMS: atom_id res chain seq x y z
N MET A 1 15.07 0.68 -16.69
CA MET A 1 14.54 1.99 -17.07
C MET A 1 13.02 1.85 -17.15
N HIS A 2 12.22 2.69 -16.49
CA HIS A 2 10.76 2.60 -16.55
C HIS A 2 10.33 3.12 -17.93
N GLN A 3 10.06 2.24 -18.88
CA GLN A 3 9.53 2.63 -20.17
C GLN A 3 8.00 2.57 -20.13
N PRO A 4 7.29 3.62 -20.55
CA PRO A 4 5.85 3.56 -20.67
C PRO A 4 5.46 2.56 -21.76
N ILE A 5 4.27 1.96 -21.62
CA ILE A 5 3.67 1.21 -22.72
C ILE A 5 3.36 2.21 -23.83
N VAL A 6 3.67 1.87 -25.08
CA VAL A 6 3.44 2.75 -26.23
C VAL A 6 1.99 3.24 -26.25
N GLY A 7 1.80 4.56 -26.33
CA GLY A 7 0.48 5.21 -26.33
C GLY A 7 -0.16 5.42 -24.96
N SER A 8 0.44 4.92 -23.86
CA SER A 8 -0.19 5.01 -22.52
C SER A 8 -0.26 6.44 -22.01
N VAL A 9 0.78 7.24 -22.26
CA VAL A 9 0.87 8.63 -21.77
C VAL A 9 -0.16 9.50 -22.49
N GLU A 10 -0.26 9.37 -23.81
CA GLU A 10 -1.24 10.07 -24.65
C GLU A 10 -2.67 9.64 -24.32
N ALA A 11 -2.90 8.36 -24.02
CA ALA A 11 -4.21 7.88 -23.59
C ALA A 11 -4.64 8.53 -22.26
N ILE A 12 -3.75 8.59 -21.28
CA ILE A 12 -4.01 9.22 -19.98
C ILE A 12 -4.29 10.73 -20.14
N ASP A 13 -3.49 11.41 -20.96
CA ASP A 13 -3.70 12.83 -21.26
C ASP A 13 -5.07 13.09 -21.91
N ARG A 14 -5.48 12.27 -22.88
CA ARG A 14 -6.82 12.37 -23.50
C ARG A 14 -7.95 12.18 -22.48
N LEU A 15 -7.82 11.20 -21.58
CA LEU A 15 -8.82 10.98 -20.51
C LEU A 15 -8.94 12.20 -19.59
N ARG A 16 -7.80 12.78 -19.19
CA ARG A 16 -7.76 13.99 -18.35
C ARG A 16 -8.35 15.21 -19.06
N LYS A 17 -8.03 15.42 -20.34
CA LYS A 17 -8.62 16.48 -21.18
C LYS A 17 -10.13 16.32 -21.37
N ALA A 18 -10.63 15.09 -21.40
CA ALA A 18 -12.08 14.81 -21.40
C ALA A 18 -12.76 15.03 -20.03
N GLY A 19 -12.00 15.42 -19.00
CA GLY A 19 -12.51 15.75 -17.67
C GLY A 19 -12.61 14.56 -16.71
N HIS A 20 -12.00 13.42 -17.05
CA HIS A 20 -11.91 12.26 -16.15
C HIS A 20 -10.69 12.35 -15.23
N ARG A 21 -10.88 12.04 -13.94
CA ARG A 21 -9.75 11.76 -13.04
C ARG A 21 -9.21 10.37 -13.34
N VAL A 22 -7.89 10.23 -13.43
CA VAL A 22 -7.21 8.95 -13.64
C VAL A 22 -6.44 8.63 -12.36
N LEU A 23 -6.78 7.51 -11.71
CA LEU A 23 -6.08 7.02 -10.53
C LEU A 23 -5.12 5.87 -10.90
N PHE A 24 -3.97 5.83 -10.24
CA PHE A 24 -2.93 4.82 -10.45
C PHE A 24 -2.92 3.83 -9.29
N VAL A 25 -3.47 2.63 -9.52
CA VAL A 25 -3.71 1.64 -8.46
C VAL A 25 -2.70 0.49 -8.55
N THR A 26 -1.82 0.36 -7.55
CA THR A 26 -0.70 -0.60 -7.55
C THR A 26 -0.65 -1.48 -6.30
N ASN A 27 -0.24 -2.74 -6.48
CA ASN A 27 0.07 -3.66 -5.37
C ASN A 27 1.49 -3.47 -4.81
N ASN A 28 2.25 -2.49 -5.30
CA ASN A 28 3.57 -2.17 -4.78
C ASN A 28 3.48 -1.38 -3.46
N SER A 29 4.01 -1.96 -2.38
CA SER A 29 4.12 -1.35 -1.05
C SER A 29 5.57 -1.00 -0.64
N PHE A 30 6.55 -1.22 -1.52
CA PHE A 30 7.96 -1.08 -1.17
C PHE A 30 8.39 0.39 -1.13
N SER A 31 8.07 1.13 -2.19
CA SER A 31 8.44 2.54 -2.35
C SER A 31 7.42 3.47 -1.70
N THR A 32 7.89 4.62 -1.20
CA THR A 32 7.04 5.72 -0.73
C THR A 32 6.18 6.31 -1.85
N LEU A 33 5.09 6.98 -1.50
CA LEU A 33 4.20 7.63 -2.47
C LEU A 33 4.95 8.59 -3.38
N ALA A 34 5.78 9.47 -2.81
CA ALA A 34 6.58 10.43 -3.56
C ALA A 34 7.51 9.75 -4.60
N LYS A 35 8.06 8.57 -4.28
CA LYS A 35 8.89 7.80 -5.24
C LYS A 35 8.06 7.23 -6.39
N GLN A 36 6.83 6.78 -6.12
CA GLN A 36 5.93 6.29 -7.17
C GLN A 36 5.46 7.43 -8.09
N GLU A 37 5.10 8.57 -7.52
CA GLU A 37 4.71 9.77 -8.26
C GLU A 37 5.87 10.28 -9.12
N ALA A 38 7.08 10.34 -8.57
CA ALA A 38 8.28 10.70 -9.32
C ALA A 38 8.59 9.72 -10.46
N ALA A 39 8.31 8.42 -10.29
CA ALA A 39 8.49 7.43 -11.35
C ALA A 39 7.50 7.64 -12.51
N LEU A 40 6.25 7.99 -12.22
CA LEU A 40 5.25 8.37 -13.21
C LEU A 40 5.60 9.71 -13.89
N ALA A 41 6.09 10.68 -13.13
CA ALA A 41 6.50 11.98 -13.68
C ALA A 41 7.64 11.83 -14.71
N LYS A 42 8.59 10.91 -14.47
CA LYS A 42 9.68 10.59 -15.41
C LYS A 42 9.21 10.08 -16.77
N ILE A 43 8.01 9.53 -16.86
CA ILE A 43 7.39 9.09 -18.12
C ILE A 43 6.32 10.07 -18.62
N GLY A 44 6.28 11.30 -18.09
CA GLY A 44 5.37 12.36 -18.53
C GLY A 44 4.00 12.34 -17.86
N ILE A 45 3.80 11.55 -16.79
CA ILE A 45 2.53 11.44 -16.08
C ILE A 45 2.63 12.11 -14.71
N GLN A 46 2.02 13.29 -14.57
CA GLN A 46 1.88 13.95 -13.27
C GLN A 46 0.79 13.24 -12.46
N ALA A 47 1.10 12.59 -11.34
CA ALA A 47 0.18 11.72 -10.61
C ALA A 47 0.06 12.07 -9.12
N GLU A 48 0.44 13.28 -8.72
CA GLU A 48 0.39 13.72 -7.33
C GLU A 48 -1.03 13.60 -6.77
N GLY A 49 -1.17 12.84 -5.68
CA GLY A 49 -2.47 12.58 -5.04
C GLY A 49 -3.41 11.65 -5.84
N ASP A 50 -2.96 11.10 -6.98
CA ASP A 50 -3.69 10.14 -7.81
C ASP A 50 -3.23 8.69 -7.60
N VAL A 51 -2.19 8.44 -6.79
CA VAL A 51 -1.61 7.11 -6.57
C VAL A 51 -2.27 6.41 -5.37
N CYS A 52 -2.73 5.17 -5.59
CA CYS A 52 -3.26 4.27 -4.57
C CYS A 52 -2.34 3.04 -4.46
N THR A 53 -1.68 2.87 -3.31
CA THR A 53 -0.76 1.75 -3.05
C THR A 53 -1.39 0.70 -2.14
N SER A 54 -0.91 -0.54 -2.21
CA SER A 54 -1.29 -1.59 -1.26
C SER A 54 -0.86 -1.28 0.18
N ALA A 55 0.18 -0.46 0.37
CA ALA A 55 0.54 0.06 1.68
C ALA A 55 -0.57 0.97 2.25
N GLY A 56 -1.07 1.91 1.45
CA GLY A 56 -2.20 2.75 1.83
C GLY A 56 -3.47 1.94 2.10
N ALA A 57 -3.71 0.88 1.33
CA ALA A 57 -4.86 0.00 1.56
C ALA A 57 -4.72 -0.78 2.88
N ALA A 58 -3.50 -1.24 3.22
CA ALA A 58 -3.22 -1.91 4.49
C ALA A 58 -3.40 -0.96 5.68
N ALA A 59 -3.01 0.32 5.51
CA ALA A 59 -3.15 1.33 6.55
C ALA A 59 -4.61 1.61 6.94
N LEU A 60 -5.58 1.43 6.03
CA LEU A 60 -7.02 1.53 6.35
C LEU A 60 -7.51 0.47 7.34
N LEU A 61 -6.74 -0.60 7.56
CA LEU A 61 -7.06 -1.67 8.50
C LEU A 61 -6.48 -1.42 9.89
N LEU A 62 -5.72 -0.35 10.08
CA LEU A 62 -5.05 0.02 11.33
C LEU A 62 -5.86 1.07 12.09
N ALA A 63 -5.74 1.04 13.42
CA ALA A 63 -6.27 2.07 14.29
C ALA A 63 -5.18 3.08 14.70
N PRO A 64 -5.52 4.35 14.97
CA PRO A 64 -4.59 5.29 15.59
C PRO A 64 -4.03 4.75 16.91
N GLY A 65 -2.72 4.92 17.12
CA GLY A 65 -2.00 4.42 18.30
C GLY A 65 -1.65 2.93 18.27
N GLU A 66 -2.12 2.17 17.27
CA GLU A 66 -1.81 0.74 17.13
C GLU A 66 -0.31 0.53 16.86
N ARG A 67 0.32 -0.41 17.58
CA ARG A 67 1.76 -0.66 17.50
C ARG A 67 2.06 -1.69 16.42
N VAL A 68 2.79 -1.25 15.40
CA VAL A 68 3.00 -2.00 14.17
C VAL A 68 4.47 -2.36 14.00
N LEU A 69 4.75 -3.66 13.83
CA LEU A 69 6.02 -4.14 13.29
C LEU A 69 5.90 -4.22 11.77
N VAL A 70 6.87 -3.62 11.06
CA VAL A 70 6.88 -3.62 9.60
C VAL A 70 7.87 -4.66 9.06
N ALA A 71 7.34 -5.64 8.33
CA ALA A 71 8.13 -6.60 7.54
C ALA A 71 8.06 -6.22 6.05
N GLY A 72 8.66 -5.08 5.68
CA GLY A 72 8.52 -4.53 4.33
C GLY A 72 9.25 -3.21 4.06
N GLY A 73 9.01 -2.65 2.88
CA GLY A 73 9.64 -1.41 2.44
C GLY A 73 9.11 -0.14 3.14
N LEU A 74 9.78 0.99 2.87
CA LEU A 74 9.46 2.30 3.47
C LEU A 74 8.07 2.83 3.12
N GLY A 75 7.48 2.38 2.00
CA GLY A 75 6.10 2.74 1.67
C GLY A 75 5.08 2.25 2.71
N ILE A 76 5.37 1.13 3.40
CA ILE A 76 4.52 0.66 4.51
C ILE A 76 4.67 1.55 5.73
N VAL A 77 5.91 1.94 6.08
CA VAL A 77 6.19 2.83 7.22
C VAL A 77 5.42 4.14 7.07
N GLU A 78 5.56 4.81 5.93
CA GLU A 78 4.84 6.05 5.60
C GLU A 78 3.33 5.89 5.74
N ALA A 79 2.76 4.79 5.23
CA ALA A 79 1.33 4.54 5.27
C ALA A 79 0.81 4.27 6.69
N VAL A 80 1.58 3.52 7.51
CA VAL A 80 1.25 3.26 8.92
C VAL A 80 1.21 4.56 9.71
N GLU A 81 2.24 5.39 9.57
CA GLU A 81 2.32 6.69 10.25
C GLU A 81 1.20 7.63 9.80
N ALA A 82 0.88 7.66 8.51
CA ALA A 82 -0.22 8.47 7.97
C ALA A 82 -1.61 8.05 8.49
N ALA A 83 -1.77 6.80 8.94
CA ALA A 83 -2.99 6.33 9.61
C ALA A 83 -3.02 6.66 11.12
N GLY A 84 -1.97 7.27 11.65
CA GLY A 84 -1.82 7.57 13.08
C GLY A 84 -1.41 6.35 13.92
N ALA A 85 -1.06 5.22 13.29
CA ALA A 85 -0.48 4.07 13.96
C ALA A 85 1.03 4.30 14.20
N ILE A 86 1.63 3.51 15.09
CA ILE A 86 3.01 3.68 15.56
C ILE A 86 3.86 2.55 14.99
N VAL A 87 4.82 2.88 14.14
CA VAL A 87 5.84 1.91 13.72
C VAL A 87 6.81 1.72 14.89
N VAL A 88 6.80 0.54 15.51
CA VAL A 88 7.66 0.25 16.67
C VAL A 88 9.02 -0.30 16.27
N ALA A 89 9.09 -0.98 15.13
CA ALA A 89 10.32 -1.49 14.53
C ALA A 89 10.05 -2.00 13.11
N ARG A 90 11.14 -2.24 12.38
CA ARG A 90 11.17 -3.05 11.17
C ARG A 90 11.92 -4.36 11.41
N THR A 91 11.60 -5.38 10.63
CA THR A 91 12.28 -6.67 10.72
C THR A 91 13.77 -6.61 10.37
N ASP A 92 14.17 -5.63 9.56
CA ASP A 92 15.54 -5.40 9.10
C ASP A 92 16.30 -4.33 9.91
N ASP A 93 15.74 -3.85 11.03
CA ASP A 93 16.45 -2.93 11.92
C ASP A 93 17.64 -3.61 12.60
N ALA A 94 18.68 -2.80 12.87
CA ALA A 94 19.87 -3.21 13.59
C ALA A 94 19.59 -3.29 15.10
N MET A 95 18.92 -4.37 15.52
CA MET A 95 18.65 -4.70 16.93
C MET A 95 19.18 -6.09 17.29
N SER A 96 19.56 -6.29 18.55
CA SER A 96 19.89 -7.60 19.09
C SER A 96 18.65 -8.49 19.23
N ASP A 97 18.85 -9.81 19.32
CA ASP A 97 17.74 -10.76 19.47
C ASP A 97 17.02 -10.57 20.82
N THR A 98 17.74 -10.14 21.87
CA THR A 98 17.17 -9.81 23.19
C THR A 98 16.24 -8.59 23.13
N GLU A 99 16.68 -7.51 22.48
CA GLU A 99 15.86 -6.30 22.29
C GLU A 99 14.58 -6.64 21.53
N PHE A 100 14.70 -7.46 20.48
CA PHE A 100 13.56 -7.86 19.69
C PHE A 100 12.58 -8.75 20.48
N SER A 101 13.10 -9.72 21.24
CA SER A 101 12.26 -10.58 22.08
C SER A 101 11.46 -9.79 23.11
N ALA A 102 12.04 -8.72 23.67
CA ALA A 102 11.35 -7.83 24.61
C ALA A 102 10.28 -6.95 23.93
N LEU A 103 10.41 -6.71 22.62
CA LEU A 103 9.43 -5.98 21.82
C LEU A 103 8.24 -6.86 21.41
N ALA A 104 8.44 -8.17 21.23
CA ALA A 104 7.44 -9.05 20.62
C ALA A 104 6.05 -9.00 21.27
N THR A 105 5.97 -8.90 22.60
CA THR A 105 4.70 -8.80 23.36
C THR A 105 4.09 -7.40 23.36
N LYS A 106 4.76 -6.43 22.74
CA LYS A 106 4.35 -5.02 22.63
C LYS A 106 3.97 -4.63 21.20
N VAL A 107 3.73 -5.61 20.33
CA VAL A 107 3.29 -5.40 18.95
C VAL A 107 1.85 -5.88 18.83
N ASP A 108 0.99 -5.04 18.28
CA ASP A 108 -0.43 -5.36 18.07
C ASP A 108 -0.64 -5.98 16.68
N THR A 109 0.12 -5.51 15.68
CA THR A 109 0.02 -5.95 14.29
C THR A 109 1.37 -6.06 13.60
N VAL A 110 1.54 -7.10 12.80
CA VAL A 110 2.63 -7.21 11.83
C VAL A 110 2.09 -6.89 10.44
N VAL A 111 2.66 -5.88 9.77
CA VAL A 111 2.33 -5.57 8.37
C VAL A 111 3.48 -6.03 7.47
N ALA A 112 3.18 -6.95 6.55
CA ALA A 112 4.16 -7.57 5.67
C ALA A 112 3.94 -7.19 4.21
N GLY A 113 5.05 -6.98 3.50
CA GLY A 113 5.07 -6.76 2.06
C GLY A 113 6.45 -7.00 1.48
N TYR A 114 6.57 -6.84 0.16
CA TYR A 114 7.85 -7.06 -0.52
C TYR A 114 8.95 -6.13 0.03
N HIS A 115 10.12 -6.71 0.30
CA HIS A 115 11.38 -6.04 0.59
C HIS A 115 12.54 -6.99 0.26
N ASN A 116 13.68 -6.44 -0.16
CA ASN A 116 14.84 -7.22 -0.59
C ASN A 116 15.82 -7.54 0.55
N THR A 117 15.55 -7.04 1.76
CA THR A 117 16.32 -7.31 2.99
C THR A 117 15.76 -8.49 3.79
N PHE A 118 14.80 -9.24 3.22
CA PHE A 118 14.22 -10.41 3.87
C PHE A 118 15.27 -11.50 4.08
N ASP A 119 15.42 -11.93 5.33
CA ASP A 119 16.28 -13.04 5.73
C ASP A 119 15.63 -13.88 6.84
N TYR A 120 16.34 -14.92 7.30
CA TYR A 120 15.84 -15.80 8.35
C TYR A 120 15.65 -15.09 9.71
N ARG A 121 16.50 -14.09 10.02
CA ARG A 121 16.38 -13.33 11.28
C ARG A 121 15.15 -12.42 11.22
N GLY A 122 14.94 -11.72 10.12
CA GLY A 122 13.75 -10.92 9.84
C GLY A 122 12.46 -11.76 9.86
N LEU A 123 12.49 -12.99 9.34
CA LEU A 123 11.38 -13.94 9.48
C LEU A 123 11.11 -14.28 10.94
N THR A 124 12.15 -14.65 11.70
CA THR A 124 12.03 -14.96 13.14
C THR A 124 11.42 -13.79 13.91
N ARG A 125 11.88 -12.58 13.59
CA ARG A 125 11.38 -11.31 14.13
C ARG A 125 9.91 -11.06 13.79
N ALA A 126 9.50 -11.29 12.54
CA ALA A 126 8.09 -11.15 12.15
C ALA A 126 7.17 -12.15 12.85
N VAL A 127 7.65 -13.36 13.10
CA VAL A 127 6.85 -14.46 13.68
C VAL A 127 6.65 -14.31 15.18
N ALA A 128 7.64 -13.78 15.91
CA ALA A 128 7.57 -13.70 17.38
C ALA A 128 6.34 -12.93 17.91
N PRO A 129 5.99 -11.73 17.40
CA PRO A 129 4.73 -11.07 17.76
C PRO A 129 3.48 -11.86 17.44
N ILE A 130 3.47 -12.57 16.32
CA ILE A 130 2.31 -13.33 15.85
C ILE A 130 2.03 -14.48 16.83
N LEU A 131 3.07 -15.19 17.27
CA LEU A 131 2.96 -16.21 18.30
C LEU A 131 2.53 -15.63 19.66
N ALA A 132 2.79 -14.34 19.91
CA ALA A 132 2.33 -13.60 21.07
C ALA A 132 0.91 -13.01 20.92
N GLY A 133 0.23 -13.24 19.78
CA GLY A 133 -1.16 -12.83 19.54
C GLY A 133 -1.34 -11.64 18.61
N ALA A 134 -0.27 -11.06 18.04
CA ALA A 134 -0.39 -10.01 17.04
C ALA A 134 -1.07 -10.54 15.76
N ARG A 135 -1.92 -9.71 15.14
CA ARG A 135 -2.51 -10.04 13.84
C ARG A 135 -1.51 -9.82 12.70
N LEU A 136 -1.71 -10.53 11.58
CA LEU A 136 -0.87 -10.41 10.37
C LEU A 136 -1.67 -9.77 9.23
N ILE A 137 -1.17 -8.65 8.71
CA ILE A 137 -1.71 -7.98 7.52
C ILE A 137 -0.69 -8.07 6.39
N GLY A 138 -1.11 -8.58 5.23
CA GLY A 138 -0.35 -8.55 4.00
C GLY A 138 -0.78 -7.39 3.11
N THR A 139 0.17 -6.62 2.60
CA THR A 139 -0.15 -5.56 1.62
C THR A 139 -0.67 -6.18 0.31
N ASN A 140 -0.13 -7.32 -0.11
CA ASN A 140 -0.62 -8.14 -1.23
C ASN A 140 -0.13 -9.59 -1.06
N ASP A 141 -0.73 -10.51 -1.81
CA ASP A 141 -0.38 -11.94 -1.85
C ASP A 141 0.25 -12.36 -3.19
N ASP A 142 0.74 -11.41 -3.99
CA ASP A 142 1.36 -11.70 -5.29
C ASP A 142 2.63 -12.57 -5.07
N PRO A 143 2.69 -13.80 -5.61
CA PRO A 143 3.79 -14.73 -5.31
C PRO A 143 5.12 -14.27 -5.90
N THR A 144 5.05 -13.53 -7.01
CA THR A 144 6.22 -13.08 -7.79
C THR A 144 6.17 -11.58 -8.04
N TYR A 145 7.33 -10.97 -8.19
CA TYR A 145 7.51 -9.58 -8.57
C TYR A 145 8.27 -9.49 -9.90
N PRO A 146 7.75 -8.79 -10.92
CA PRO A 146 8.44 -8.66 -12.21
C PRO A 146 9.58 -7.63 -12.13
N THR A 147 10.75 -8.02 -12.66
CA THR A 147 11.91 -7.12 -12.83
C THR A 147 12.45 -7.21 -14.26
N PRO A 148 13.30 -6.26 -14.70
CA PRO A 148 13.98 -6.37 -15.99
C PRO A 148 14.83 -7.63 -16.16
N ALA A 149 15.30 -8.23 -15.05
CA ALA A 149 16.12 -9.45 -15.05
C ALA A 149 15.27 -10.74 -14.98
N GLY A 150 13.95 -10.62 -14.89
CA GLY A 150 13.02 -11.75 -14.75
C GLY A 150 12.13 -11.66 -13.52
N LEU A 151 11.36 -12.72 -13.28
CA LEU A 151 10.51 -12.86 -12.09
C LEU A 151 11.37 -13.19 -10.86
N ILE A 152 11.13 -12.48 -9.77
CA ILE A 152 11.70 -12.77 -8.45
C ILE A 152 10.58 -13.07 -7.46
N PRO A 153 10.86 -13.64 -6.26
CA PRO A 153 9.86 -13.76 -5.22
C PRO A 153 9.22 -12.41 -4.84
N GLY A 154 7.90 -12.39 -4.77
CA GLY A 154 7.09 -11.20 -4.46
C GLY A 154 6.70 -11.11 -2.99
N GLY A 155 5.84 -10.14 -2.66
CA GLY A 155 5.35 -9.91 -1.30
C GLY A 155 4.59 -11.12 -0.74
N GLY A 156 3.83 -11.82 -1.59
CA GLY A 156 3.11 -13.03 -1.22
C GLY A 156 4.02 -14.18 -0.80
N SER A 157 5.23 -14.28 -1.35
CA SER A 157 6.22 -15.30 -0.94
C SER A 157 6.72 -15.05 0.49
N ILE A 158 7.04 -13.80 0.83
CA ILE A 158 7.44 -13.40 2.20
C ILE A 158 6.27 -13.60 3.16
N LEU A 159 5.08 -13.13 2.77
CA LEU A 159 3.87 -13.26 3.58
C LEU A 159 3.53 -14.72 3.88
N ALA A 160 3.66 -15.61 2.89
CA ALA A 160 3.43 -17.03 3.06
C ALA A 160 4.40 -17.66 4.07
N ALA A 161 5.68 -17.28 4.05
CA ALA A 161 6.66 -17.75 5.02
C ALA A 161 6.30 -17.32 6.45
N ILE A 162 5.95 -16.04 6.65
CA ILE A 162 5.54 -15.50 7.95
C ILE A 162 4.24 -16.17 8.43
N ALA A 163 3.23 -16.26 7.58
CA ALA A 163 1.95 -16.88 7.90
C ALA A 163 2.09 -18.35 8.27
N LYS A 164 2.91 -19.10 7.51
CA LYS A 164 3.15 -20.53 7.76
C LYS A 164 3.86 -20.76 9.09
N ALA A 165 4.90 -19.98 9.38
CA ALA A 165 5.66 -20.10 10.62
C ALA A 165 4.87 -19.60 11.84
N GLY A 166 4.08 -18.54 11.68
CA GLY A 166 3.21 -18.00 12.73
C GLY A 166 1.92 -18.79 12.97
N GLY A 167 1.55 -19.72 12.06
CA GLY A 167 0.33 -20.52 12.20
C GLY A 167 -0.96 -19.72 12.06
N VAL A 168 -0.93 -18.55 11.41
CA VAL A 168 -2.08 -17.65 11.27
C VAL A 168 -2.45 -17.44 9.81
N ARG A 169 -3.73 -17.09 9.57
CA ARG A 169 -4.18 -16.64 8.26
C ARG A 169 -4.03 -15.12 8.15
N PRO A 170 -3.31 -14.60 7.14
CA PRO A 170 -3.15 -13.16 6.97
C PRO A 170 -4.43 -12.49 6.46
N ILE A 171 -4.62 -11.23 6.83
CA ILE A 171 -5.60 -10.31 6.23
C ILE A 171 -4.93 -9.63 5.03
N ILE A 172 -5.48 -9.74 3.83
CA ILE A 172 -4.88 -9.14 2.63
C ILE A 172 -5.59 -7.83 2.28
N ALA A 173 -4.82 -6.77 2.08
CA ALA A 173 -5.36 -5.43 1.85
C ALA A 173 -5.38 -4.99 0.37
N GLY A 174 -4.40 -5.43 -0.42
CA GLY A 174 -4.20 -5.01 -1.81
C GLY A 174 -5.30 -5.47 -2.77
N LYS A 175 -5.09 -5.30 -4.07
CA LYS A 175 -6.02 -5.84 -5.08
C LYS A 175 -6.03 -7.38 -4.99
N PRO A 176 -7.19 -8.04 -5.17
CA PRO A 176 -8.52 -7.49 -5.47
C PRO A 176 -9.41 -7.20 -4.24
N PHE A 177 -8.84 -7.10 -3.04
CA PHE A 177 -9.59 -7.04 -1.79
C PHE A 177 -10.28 -5.69 -1.52
N ALA A 178 -11.26 -5.71 -0.62
CA ALA A 178 -12.16 -4.59 -0.36
C ALA A 178 -11.43 -3.32 0.13
N SER A 179 -10.35 -3.45 0.90
CA SER A 179 -9.58 -2.31 1.42
C SER A 179 -8.99 -1.46 0.29
N MET A 180 -8.49 -2.08 -0.79
CA MET A 180 -8.05 -1.35 -1.97
C MET A 180 -9.22 -0.61 -2.65
N GLY A 181 -10.37 -1.27 -2.79
CA GLY A 181 -11.57 -0.62 -3.34
C GLY A 181 -12.04 0.57 -2.48
N GLN A 182 -11.91 0.49 -1.17
CA GLN A 182 -12.18 1.60 -0.25
C GLN A 182 -11.18 2.75 -0.45
N LEU A 183 -9.89 2.45 -0.54
CA LEU A 183 -8.86 3.46 -0.80
C LEU A 183 -9.13 4.22 -2.11
N VAL A 184 -9.44 3.49 -3.20
CA VAL A 184 -9.79 4.09 -4.49
C VAL A 184 -10.99 5.04 -4.38
N ARG A 185 -12.02 4.68 -3.59
CA ARG A 185 -13.17 5.56 -3.35
C ARG A 185 -12.80 6.82 -2.55
N ILE A 186 -11.94 6.70 -1.54
CA ILE A 186 -11.44 7.85 -0.76
C ILE A 186 -10.68 8.81 -1.67
N CYS A 187 -9.75 8.28 -2.48
CA CYS A 187 -9.00 9.07 -3.46
C CYS A 187 -9.94 9.73 -4.47
N ALA A 188 -10.94 9.01 -5.00
CA ALA A 188 -11.91 9.59 -5.92
C ALA A 188 -12.74 10.72 -5.29
N THR A 189 -13.18 10.56 -4.03
CA THR A 189 -14.08 11.52 -3.36
C THR A 189 -13.39 12.83 -3.01
N ARG A 190 -12.15 12.78 -2.50
CA ARG A 190 -11.34 13.99 -2.21
C ARG A 190 -11.18 14.90 -3.43
N TRP A 191 -11.22 14.33 -4.64
CA TRP A 191 -11.20 15.12 -5.88
C TRP A 191 -12.44 15.99 -6.06
N CYS A 192 -13.61 15.40 -5.83
CA CYS A 192 -14.90 16.06 -6.06
C CYS A 192 -15.03 17.27 -5.14
N GLU A 193 -14.56 17.15 -3.90
CA GLU A 193 -14.51 18.23 -2.92
C GLU A 193 -13.58 19.37 -3.36
N VAL A 194 -12.34 19.05 -3.75
CA VAL A 194 -11.37 20.05 -4.24
C VAL A 194 -11.88 20.75 -5.50
N ARG A 195 -12.47 20.02 -6.44
CA ARG A 195 -13.03 20.59 -7.68
C ARG A 195 -14.28 21.44 -7.41
N ALA A 196 -15.14 21.03 -6.47
CA ALA A 196 -16.30 21.81 -6.06
C ALA A 196 -15.89 23.13 -5.39
N ASN A 197 -14.86 23.09 -4.53
CA ASN A 197 -14.32 24.28 -3.88
C ASN A 197 -13.63 25.22 -4.89
N ALA A 198 -12.93 24.68 -5.89
CA ALA A 198 -12.27 25.48 -6.93
C ALA A 198 -13.24 26.14 -7.92
N LEU A 199 -14.45 25.61 -8.10
CA LEU A 199 -15.43 26.10 -9.07
C LEU A 199 -16.49 27.07 -8.51
N GLY A 200 -16.46 27.37 -7.20
CA GLY A 200 -17.51 28.14 -6.53
C GLY A 200 -18.79 27.30 -6.36
N SER A 201 -19.30 27.25 -5.14
CA SER A 201 -20.19 26.23 -4.59
C SER A 201 -21.62 26.10 -5.16
N GLU A 202 -21.95 26.63 -6.35
CA GLU A 202 -23.35 26.59 -6.86
C GLU A 202 -23.58 25.80 -8.15
N ARG A 203 -22.55 25.34 -8.88
CA ARG A 203 -22.76 24.65 -10.18
C ARG A 203 -22.54 23.15 -10.21
N VAL A 204 -21.99 22.54 -9.15
CA VAL A 204 -21.64 21.11 -9.18
C VAL A 204 -22.83 20.18 -8.87
N ALA A 205 -23.93 20.69 -8.32
CA ALA A 205 -25.12 19.90 -7.98
C ALA A 205 -25.91 19.32 -9.18
N ARG A 206 -25.56 19.64 -10.44
CA ARG A 206 -26.34 19.24 -11.63
C ARG A 206 -25.67 18.27 -12.61
N ARG A 207 -24.60 17.57 -12.22
CA ARG A 207 -24.04 16.48 -13.06
C ARG A 207 -23.96 15.16 -12.27
N PRO A 208 -24.93 14.24 -12.44
CA PRO A 208 -24.94 12.96 -11.72
C PRO A 208 -23.85 11.98 -12.20
N HIS A 209 -22.98 12.37 -13.13
CA HIS A 209 -22.01 11.46 -13.77
C HIS A 209 -20.63 11.44 -13.09
N CYS A 210 -20.41 12.19 -12.00
CA CYS A 210 -19.11 12.20 -11.31
C CYS A 210 -18.92 10.97 -10.39
N CYS A 211 -20.01 10.30 -9.99
CA CYS A 211 -19.98 9.13 -9.12
C CYS A 211 -20.66 7.94 -9.81
N THR A 212 -20.00 7.31 -10.77
CA THR A 212 -20.35 5.93 -11.15
C THR A 212 -20.15 5.04 -9.92
N ARG A 213 -21.27 4.56 -9.38
CA ARG A 213 -21.35 3.62 -8.28
C ARG A 213 -20.78 2.27 -8.77
N TRP A 214 -19.49 2.04 -8.56
CA TRP A 214 -18.88 0.74 -8.81
C TRP A 214 -19.36 -0.24 -7.73
N SER A 215 -20.40 -1.02 -8.03
CA SER A 215 -20.75 -2.21 -7.27
C SER A 215 -19.75 -3.30 -7.63
N VAL A 216 -18.82 -3.61 -6.72
CA VAL A 216 -18.08 -4.86 -6.78
C VAL A 216 -19.05 -5.94 -6.29
N ARG A 217 -19.46 -6.83 -7.20
CA ARG A 217 -19.99 -8.14 -6.82
C ARG A 217 -18.82 -9.08 -6.55
#